data_AF-A0A523DPC5-F1
#
_entry.id   AF-A0A523DPC5-F1
#
_cell.length_a   1.000
_cell.length_b   1.000
_cell.length_c   1.000
_cell.angle_alpha   90.00
_cell.angle_beta   90.00
_cell.angle_gamma   90.00
#
_symmetry.space_group_name_H-M   'P 1'
#
loop_
_entity.id
_entity.type
_entity.pdbx_description
1 polymer ?
#
loop_
_entity_poly.entity_id
_entity_poly.type
_entity_poly.pdbx_seq_one_letter_code
_entity_poly.pdbx_strand_id
1 'polypeptide(L)'
;MMKATSAALAMGAIGLLMTGSVSLARDAMTLHIEVISDDDAGESMKMAMPIDLIAAMAGSIDTDKLVTVDVLDELSHEGFDLRKFWEQIKDNDINEFFSLEVKDAKIRAWRADGMFRITVDASESDQEFAGRKGAMVEITVPEGFMDILIDSDGRIEPENLVATLRSMGPMTLVHVETDKESVRVWLE
;
A
#
# COMPACT_ATOMS: atom_id res chain seq x y z
N MET A 1 18.93 27.96 0.21
CA MET A 1 19.37 26.83 -0.64
C MET A 1 19.58 25.63 0.27
N MET A 2 18.50 24.89 0.55
CA MET A 2 18.54 23.63 1.30
C MET A 2 18.40 22.51 0.27
N LYS A 3 19.44 21.67 0.21
CA LYS A 3 19.53 20.54 -0.71
C LYS A 3 18.62 19.41 -0.22
N ALA A 4 17.95 18.80 -1.19
CA ALA A 4 17.28 17.52 -1.18
C ALA A 4 17.49 16.65 0.07
N THR A 5 16.46 16.64 0.90
CA THR A 5 16.16 15.54 1.82
C THR A 5 14.75 15.10 1.45
N SER A 6 14.47 13.80 1.55
CA SER A 6 13.14 13.17 1.39
C SER A 6 12.82 12.61 -0.01
N ALA A 7 13.47 11.50 -0.35
CA ALA A 7 12.80 10.37 -1.03
C ALA A 7 13.43 9.01 -0.67
N ALA A 8 14.38 8.97 0.28
CA ALA A 8 15.05 7.74 0.74
C ALA A 8 14.46 7.19 2.05
N LEU A 9 13.31 7.68 2.52
CA LEU A 9 12.75 7.35 3.83
C LEU A 9 11.61 6.32 3.82
N ALA A 10 11.33 5.69 2.67
CA ALA A 10 10.46 4.51 2.60
C ALA A 10 11.22 3.20 2.22
N MET A 11 12.55 3.23 2.12
CA MET A 11 13.39 2.04 1.82
C MET A 11 13.96 1.36 3.08
N GLY A 12 13.45 1.69 4.26
CA GLY A 12 13.91 1.11 5.53
C GLY A 12 13.13 -0.13 5.93
N ALA A 13 13.75 -1.30 5.75
CA ALA A 13 13.52 -2.54 6.51
C ALA A 13 12.52 -3.60 5.96
N ILE A 14 12.68 -4.07 4.72
CA ILE A 14 12.37 -5.47 4.37
C ILE A 14 13.43 -5.99 3.39
N GLY A 15 14.67 -6.05 3.87
CA GLY A 15 15.82 -6.39 3.03
C GLY A 15 16.84 -7.24 3.76
N LEU A 16 16.39 -8.29 4.45
CA LEU A 16 17.28 -9.40 4.84
C LEU A 16 16.44 -10.62 5.20
N LEU A 17 16.28 -11.55 4.26
CA LEU A 17 16.36 -13.02 4.44
C LEU A 17 15.61 -13.74 3.30
N MET A 18 16.25 -14.82 2.84
CA MET A 18 15.70 -15.94 2.06
C MET A 18 15.68 -15.83 0.52
N THR A 19 16.84 -16.09 -0.08
CA THR A 19 16.91 -16.84 -1.35
C THR A 19 16.54 -18.31 -1.09
N GLY A 20 15.25 -18.58 -0.97
CA GLY A 20 14.72 -19.94 -0.84
C GLY A 20 13.51 -20.10 -1.73
N SER A 21 13.63 -20.84 -2.82
CA SER A 21 12.47 -21.30 -3.61
C SER A 21 11.72 -22.33 -2.78
N VAL A 22 10.85 -21.88 -1.88
CA VAL A 22 9.91 -22.76 -1.19
C VAL A 22 8.83 -23.12 -2.20
N SER A 23 8.81 -24.37 -2.65
CA SER A 23 7.70 -24.93 -3.43
C SER A 23 6.48 -25.00 -2.51
N LEU A 24 5.68 -23.94 -2.50
CA LEU A 24 4.45 -23.87 -1.73
C LEU A 24 3.34 -24.60 -2.46
N ALA A 25 2.39 -25.11 -1.69
CA ALA A 25 1.24 -25.83 -2.20
C ALA A 25 0.57 -25.05 -3.34
N ARG A 26 0.07 -25.78 -4.34
CA ARG A 26 -0.42 -25.28 -5.63
C ARG A 26 -1.59 -24.27 -5.54
N ASP A 27 -2.09 -24.00 -4.34
CA ASP A 27 -3.22 -23.11 -4.02
C ASP A 27 -2.91 -22.11 -2.87
N ALA A 28 -1.65 -21.94 -2.49
CA ALA A 28 -1.28 -21.02 -1.40
C ALA A 28 -1.16 -19.57 -1.90
N MET A 29 -1.98 -18.68 -1.36
CA MET A 29 -1.93 -17.25 -1.67
C MET A 29 -0.58 -16.64 -1.30
N THR A 30 -0.02 -15.86 -2.23
CA THR A 30 1.32 -15.31 -2.20
C THR A 30 1.26 -13.79 -2.35
N LEU A 31 1.93 -13.08 -1.44
CA LEU A 31 2.21 -11.66 -1.58
C LEU A 31 3.43 -11.48 -2.47
N HIS A 32 3.25 -10.79 -3.58
CA HIS A 32 4.29 -10.39 -4.50
C HIS A 32 4.62 -8.92 -4.33
N ILE A 33 5.91 -8.59 -4.36
CA ILE A 33 6.43 -7.23 -4.41
C ILE A 33 7.43 -7.18 -5.57
N GLU A 34 7.18 -6.30 -6.53
CA GLU A 34 8.10 -6.01 -7.63
C GLU A 34 8.45 -4.53 -7.60
N VAL A 35 9.74 -4.23 -7.67
CA VAL A 35 10.28 -2.89 -7.84
C VAL A 35 11.23 -2.94 -9.02
N ILE A 36 11.01 -2.08 -10.00
CA ILE A 36 11.86 -1.91 -11.17
C ILE A 36 12.28 -0.45 -11.18
N SER A 37 13.59 -0.20 -11.15
CA SER A 37 14.17 1.12 -11.40
C SER A 37 14.94 1.10 -12.70
N ASP A 38 14.61 2.04 -13.59
CA ASP A 38 15.32 2.34 -14.83
C ASP A 38 16.36 3.45 -14.63
N ASP A 39 16.82 3.68 -13.39
CA ASP A 39 17.97 4.53 -13.11
C ASP A 39 19.29 3.92 -13.64
N ASP A 40 20.37 4.71 -13.62
CA ASP A 40 21.69 4.29 -14.12
C ASP A 40 22.26 3.05 -13.39
N ALA A 41 21.69 2.65 -12.25
CA ALA A 41 22.09 1.47 -11.49
C ALA A 41 21.26 0.22 -11.87
N GLY A 42 20.08 0.40 -12.48
CA GLY A 42 19.24 -0.69 -13.00
C GLY A 42 18.76 -1.66 -11.92
N GLU A 43 18.57 -1.17 -10.70
CA GLU A 43 18.22 -2.00 -9.56
C GLU A 43 16.77 -2.51 -9.70
N SER A 44 16.60 -3.83 -9.62
CA SER A 44 15.29 -4.46 -9.58
C SER A 44 15.20 -5.44 -8.40
N MET A 45 14.05 -5.43 -7.75
CA MET A 45 13.74 -6.32 -6.64
C MET A 45 12.45 -7.07 -6.96
N LYS A 46 12.48 -8.38 -6.79
CA LYS A 46 11.29 -9.22 -6.81
C LYS A 46 11.24 -10.06 -5.55
N MET A 47 10.13 -10.00 -4.85
CA MET A 47 9.84 -10.81 -3.68
C MET A 47 8.51 -11.52 -3.91
N ALA A 48 8.45 -12.78 -3.52
CA ALA A 48 7.22 -13.55 -3.47
C ALA A 48 7.22 -14.31 -2.15
N MET A 49 6.22 -14.05 -1.30
CA MET A 49 6.12 -14.67 0.01
C MET A 49 4.71 -15.21 0.23
N PRO A 50 4.55 -16.50 0.53
CA PRO A 50 3.24 -17.02 0.91
C PRO A 50 2.73 -16.32 2.17
N ILE A 51 1.47 -15.97 2.16
CA ILE A 51 0.79 -15.30 3.27
C ILE A 51 0.91 -16.12 4.58
N ASP A 52 0.90 -17.45 4.47
CA ASP A 52 1.06 -18.38 5.59
C ASP A 52 2.42 -18.26 6.28
N LEU A 53 3.48 -18.00 5.52
CA LEU A 53 4.81 -17.76 6.06
C LEU A 53 4.88 -16.40 6.75
N ILE A 54 4.20 -15.38 6.21
CA ILE A 54 4.11 -14.06 6.84
C ILE A 54 3.46 -14.20 8.22
N ALA A 55 2.35 -14.94 8.35
CA ALA A 55 1.72 -15.21 9.65
C ALA A 55 2.68 -15.86 10.65
N ALA A 56 3.39 -16.91 10.22
CA ALA A 56 4.33 -17.64 11.08
C ALA A 56 5.53 -16.77 11.50
N MET A 57 6.03 -15.95 10.58
CA MET A 57 7.10 -15.00 10.86
C MET A 57 6.64 -13.91 11.81
N ALA A 58 5.42 -13.42 11.66
CA ALA A 58 4.95 -12.30 12.44
C ALA A 58 4.80 -12.60 13.94
N GLY A 59 4.46 -13.84 14.32
CA GLY A 59 4.55 -14.30 15.71
C GLY A 59 5.98 -14.45 16.25
N SER A 60 6.97 -14.40 15.36
CA SER A 60 8.41 -14.48 15.67
C SER A 60 9.11 -13.12 15.65
N ILE A 61 8.40 -12.07 15.21
CA ILE A 61 8.93 -10.71 15.12
C ILE A 61 8.62 -9.98 16.43
N ASP A 62 9.66 -9.40 17.01
CA ASP A 62 9.54 -8.46 18.12
C ASP A 62 8.91 -7.16 17.60
N THR A 63 7.60 -7.02 17.80
CA THR A 63 6.79 -5.90 17.29
C THR A 63 7.26 -4.55 17.83
N ASP A 64 7.94 -4.52 18.98
CA ASP A 64 8.50 -3.29 19.55
C ASP A 64 9.69 -2.74 18.74
N LYS A 65 10.24 -3.55 17.81
CA LYS A 65 11.32 -3.17 16.90
C LYS A 65 10.86 -2.94 15.46
N LEU A 66 9.58 -3.20 15.16
CA LEU A 66 9.02 -2.83 13.87
C LEU A 66 8.81 -1.32 13.84
N VAL A 67 9.07 -0.71 12.69
CA VAL A 67 8.60 0.65 12.40
C VAL A 67 7.08 0.57 12.37
N THR A 68 6.46 0.78 13.53
CA THR A 68 5.02 0.83 13.65
C THR A 68 4.64 2.23 13.20
N VAL A 69 4.21 2.36 11.95
CA VAL A 69 3.55 3.58 11.51
C VAL A 69 2.15 3.51 12.11
N ASP A 70 1.93 4.25 13.20
CA ASP A 70 0.58 4.48 13.69
C ASP A 70 -0.09 5.45 12.71
N VAL A 71 -0.69 4.87 11.67
CA VAL A 71 -1.36 5.63 10.60
C VAL A 71 -2.48 6.50 11.18
N LEU A 72 -3.10 6.10 12.29
CA LEU A 72 -4.13 6.90 12.95
C LEU A 72 -3.53 8.09 13.67
N ASP A 73 -2.40 7.91 14.36
CA ASP A 73 -1.69 9.00 15.01
C ASP A 73 -1.19 10.02 13.98
N GLU A 74 -0.56 9.58 12.89
CA GLU A 74 -0.05 10.48 11.83
C GLU A 74 -1.20 11.29 11.18
N LEU A 75 -2.32 10.64 10.86
CA LEU A 75 -3.50 11.32 10.31
C LEU A 75 -4.14 12.27 11.32
N SER A 76 -4.16 11.89 12.60
CA SER A 76 -4.68 12.74 13.69
C SER A 76 -3.81 13.99 13.90
N HIS A 77 -2.48 13.88 13.74
CA HIS A 77 -1.57 15.03 13.78
C HIS A 77 -1.87 16.04 12.66
N GLU A 78 -2.34 15.57 11.51
CA GLU A 78 -2.83 16.40 10.40
C GLU A 78 -4.30 16.85 10.59
N GLY A 79 -4.90 16.56 11.74
CA GLY A 79 -6.27 16.94 12.09
C GLY A 79 -7.35 16.10 11.41
N PHE A 80 -6.99 14.95 10.84
CA PHE A 80 -7.90 14.06 10.14
C PHE A 80 -8.30 12.86 11.01
N ASP A 81 -9.58 12.82 11.39
CA ASP A 81 -10.15 11.70 12.15
C ASP A 81 -10.60 10.59 11.18
N LEU A 82 -9.71 9.63 10.94
CA LEU A 82 -9.97 8.51 10.03
C LEU A 82 -11.14 7.64 10.52
N ARG A 83 -11.31 7.44 11.82
CA ARG A 83 -12.42 6.64 12.39
C ARG A 83 -13.75 7.29 12.04
N LYS A 84 -13.90 8.57 12.39
CA LYS A 84 -15.13 9.31 12.11
C LYS A 84 -15.39 9.40 10.60
N PHE A 85 -14.36 9.60 9.79
CA PHE A 85 -14.48 9.58 8.34
C PHE A 85 -14.98 8.21 7.84
N TRP A 86 -14.37 7.12 8.31
CA TRP A 86 -14.73 5.76 7.91
C TRP A 86 -16.16 5.38 8.31
N GLU A 87 -16.57 5.71 9.55
CA GLU A 87 -17.94 5.50 10.03
C GLU A 87 -18.96 6.24 9.15
N GLN A 88 -18.69 7.50 8.78
CA GLN A 88 -19.55 8.26 7.88
C GLN A 88 -19.59 7.63 6.48
N ILE A 89 -18.48 7.09 5.97
CA ILE A 89 -18.45 6.43 4.68
C ILE A 89 -19.28 5.15 4.68
N LYS A 90 -19.13 4.33 5.73
CA LYS A 90 -19.79 3.02 5.82
C LYS A 90 -21.31 3.16 5.86
N ASP A 91 -21.82 4.14 6.59
CA ASP A 91 -23.25 4.36 6.78
C ASP A 91 -23.93 5.06 5.60
N ASN A 92 -23.16 5.61 4.65
CA ASN A 92 -23.68 6.32 3.49
C ASN A 92 -23.49 5.51 2.20
N ASP A 93 -24.42 5.64 1.25
CA ASP A 93 -24.31 5.08 -0.11
C ASP A 93 -23.47 5.99 -1.02
N ILE A 94 -22.31 6.43 -0.51
CA ILE A 94 -21.36 7.26 -1.25
C ILE A 94 -20.39 6.33 -1.95
N ASN A 95 -20.51 6.27 -3.27
CA ASN A 95 -19.61 5.47 -4.11
C ASN A 95 -18.42 6.28 -4.62
N GLU A 96 -18.46 7.62 -4.56
CA GLU A 96 -17.35 8.49 -4.96
C GLU A 96 -17.17 9.60 -3.92
N PHE A 97 -15.99 9.63 -3.28
CA PHE A 97 -15.72 10.56 -2.18
C PHE A 97 -15.23 11.90 -2.71
N PHE A 98 -14.29 11.85 -3.64
CA PHE A 98 -13.86 13.02 -4.38
C PHE A 98 -13.26 12.63 -5.72
N SER A 99 -13.44 13.53 -6.69
CA SER A 99 -12.67 13.56 -7.92
C SER A 99 -12.20 15.00 -8.10
N LEU A 100 -10.88 15.17 -8.08
CA LEU A 100 -10.22 16.44 -8.26
C LEU A 100 -9.40 16.39 -9.54
N GLU A 101 -9.77 17.21 -10.51
CA GLU A 101 -8.97 17.46 -11.70
C GLU A 101 -8.25 18.78 -11.49
N VAL A 102 -6.93 18.70 -11.33
CA VAL A 102 -6.04 19.87 -11.36
C VAL A 102 -5.32 19.89 -12.70
N LYS A 103 -4.69 21.03 -13.01
CA LYS A 103 -4.02 21.27 -14.30
C LYS A 103 -3.10 20.12 -14.75
N ASP A 104 -2.47 19.45 -13.80
CA ASP A 104 -1.36 18.53 -14.03
C ASP A 104 -1.61 17.14 -13.40
N ALA A 105 -2.81 16.87 -12.88
CA ALA A 105 -3.16 15.58 -12.28
C ALA A 105 -4.66 15.38 -12.12
N LYS A 106 -5.09 14.12 -12.14
CA LYS A 106 -6.42 13.69 -11.75
C LYS A 106 -6.33 12.80 -10.52
N ILE A 107 -6.99 13.20 -9.44
CA ILE A 107 -7.05 12.43 -8.20
C ILE A 107 -8.48 11.97 -8.00
N ARG A 108 -8.67 10.69 -7.73
CA ARG A 108 -9.98 10.11 -7.46
C ARG A 108 -9.91 9.19 -6.26
N ALA A 109 -10.87 9.30 -5.36
CA ALA A 109 -11.10 8.31 -4.31
C ALA A 109 -12.56 7.85 -4.36
N TRP A 110 -12.76 6.55 -4.45
CA TRP A 110 -14.09 5.97 -4.64
C TRP A 110 -14.20 4.58 -4.01
N ARG A 111 -15.44 4.14 -3.83
CA ARG A 111 -15.80 2.83 -3.30
C ARG A 111 -16.52 2.04 -4.37
N ALA A 112 -16.06 0.83 -4.65
CA ALA A 112 -16.70 -0.08 -5.59
C ALA A 112 -16.32 -1.52 -5.27
N ASP A 113 -17.28 -2.44 -5.41
CA ASP A 113 -17.06 -3.88 -5.29
C ASP A 113 -16.44 -4.31 -3.94
N GLY A 114 -16.78 -3.64 -2.83
CA GLY A 114 -16.21 -3.90 -1.50
C GLY A 114 -14.77 -3.41 -1.34
N MET A 115 -14.31 -2.55 -2.24
CA MET A 115 -12.97 -1.97 -2.26
C MET A 115 -13.04 -0.45 -2.19
N PHE A 116 -12.17 0.13 -1.38
CA PHE A 116 -11.79 1.52 -1.42
C PHE A 116 -10.60 1.69 -2.38
N ARG A 117 -10.72 2.60 -3.34
CA ARG A 117 -9.71 2.85 -4.36
C ARG A 117 -9.30 4.31 -4.35
N ILE A 118 -7.99 4.55 -4.38
CA ILE A 118 -7.41 5.87 -4.62
C ILE A 118 -6.58 5.78 -5.88
N THR A 119 -6.81 6.69 -6.81
CA THR A 119 -5.93 6.90 -7.95
C THR A 119 -5.40 8.32 -7.99
N VAL A 120 -4.14 8.46 -8.34
CA VAL A 120 -3.54 9.69 -8.82
C VAL A 120 -3.00 9.42 -10.20
N ASP A 121 -3.46 10.18 -11.19
CA ASP A 121 -2.98 10.11 -12.57
C ASP A 121 -2.40 11.46 -12.97
N ALA A 122 -1.07 11.53 -13.03
CA ALA A 122 -0.29 12.63 -13.57
C ALA A 122 0.57 12.15 -14.76
N SER A 123 0.17 11.04 -15.41
CA SER A 123 0.95 10.39 -16.47
C SER A 123 1.15 11.28 -17.70
N GLU A 124 0.13 12.08 -18.04
CA GLU A 124 0.16 13.00 -19.18
C GLU A 124 0.79 14.37 -18.84
N SER A 125 1.19 14.60 -17.58
CA SER A 125 1.76 15.87 -17.15
C SER A 125 3.25 15.96 -17.43
N ASP A 126 3.66 17.07 -18.03
CA ASP A 126 5.07 17.41 -18.17
C ASP A 126 5.71 17.93 -16.86
N GLN A 127 4.89 18.22 -15.85
CA GLN A 127 5.33 18.71 -14.55
C GLN A 127 5.50 17.56 -13.54
N GLU A 128 6.39 17.76 -12.57
CA GLU A 128 6.58 16.82 -11.47
C GLU A 128 5.40 16.88 -10.50
N PHE A 129 4.81 15.72 -10.21
CA PHE A 129 3.87 15.52 -9.11
C PHE A 129 4.60 14.82 -7.96
N ALA A 130 4.63 15.43 -6.78
CA ALA A 130 5.38 14.91 -5.63
C ALA A 130 6.87 14.59 -5.95
N GLY A 131 7.49 15.37 -6.86
CA GLY A 131 8.88 15.17 -7.29
C GLY A 131 9.08 14.04 -8.32
N ARG A 132 8.01 13.49 -8.90
CA ARG A 132 8.06 12.42 -9.91
C ARG A 132 7.31 12.83 -11.18
N LYS A 133 7.88 12.54 -12.36
CA LYS A 133 7.25 12.84 -13.66
C LYS A 133 6.45 11.63 -14.14
N GLY A 134 5.30 11.88 -14.78
CA GLY A 134 4.48 10.82 -15.37
C GLY A 134 3.93 9.84 -14.34
N ALA A 135 3.66 10.31 -13.12
CA ALA A 135 3.30 9.44 -12.01
C ALA A 135 1.85 8.95 -12.13
N MET A 136 1.67 7.63 -12.12
CA MET A 136 0.40 6.95 -11.91
C MET A 136 0.49 6.18 -10.60
N VAL A 137 -0.48 6.39 -9.71
CA VAL A 137 -0.61 5.69 -8.43
C VAL A 137 -2.00 5.11 -8.37
N GLU A 138 -2.10 3.82 -8.10
CA GLU A 138 -3.33 3.13 -7.75
C GLU A 138 -3.12 2.40 -6.43
N ILE A 139 -3.99 2.69 -5.47
CA ILE A 139 -4.04 2.02 -4.18
C ILE A 139 -5.44 1.42 -4.06
N THR A 140 -5.50 0.11 -3.86
CA THR A 140 -6.75 -0.62 -3.64
C THR A 140 -6.70 -1.28 -2.27
N VAL A 141 -7.66 -0.92 -1.42
CA VAL A 141 -7.78 -1.41 -0.06
C VAL A 141 -9.19 -1.98 0.13
N PRO A 142 -9.36 -3.23 0.57
CA PRO A 142 -10.69 -3.74 0.89
C PRO A 142 -11.32 -3.00 2.07
N GLU A 143 -12.63 -2.82 2.03
CA GLU A 143 -13.36 -2.15 3.12
C GLU A 143 -13.19 -2.89 4.46
N GLY A 144 -13.18 -4.23 4.43
CA GLY A 144 -12.95 -5.03 5.63
C GLY A 144 -11.57 -4.82 6.27
N PHE A 145 -10.57 -4.40 5.49
CA PHE A 145 -9.26 -4.06 6.03
C PHE A 145 -9.31 -2.74 6.81
N MET A 146 -10.08 -1.77 6.31
CA MET A 146 -10.30 -0.50 7.02
C MET A 146 -11.05 -0.74 8.33
N ASP A 147 -12.06 -1.62 8.34
CA ASP A 147 -12.75 -2.01 9.57
C ASP A 147 -11.77 -2.55 10.62
N ILE A 148 -10.85 -3.44 10.24
CA ILE A 148 -9.84 -4.00 11.17
C ILE A 148 -8.86 -2.93 11.64
N LEU A 149 -8.40 -2.05 10.74
CA LEU A 149 -7.49 -0.95 11.09
C LEU A 149 -8.15 -0.04 12.14
N ILE A 150 -9.43 0.28 11.96
CA ILE A 150 -10.18 1.13 12.87
C ILE A 150 -10.49 0.38 14.18
N ASP A 151 -11.00 -0.85 14.13
CA ASP A 151 -11.36 -1.62 15.34
C ASP A 151 -10.16 -1.97 16.21
N SER A 152 -8.97 -2.06 15.60
CA SER A 152 -7.73 -2.37 16.33
C SER A 152 -6.95 -1.13 16.77
N ASP A 153 -7.53 0.08 16.66
CA ASP A 153 -6.84 1.36 16.94
C ASP A 153 -5.48 1.44 16.22
N GLY A 154 -5.44 1.09 14.94
CA GLY A 154 -4.23 1.11 14.12
C GLY A 154 -3.29 -0.08 14.34
N ARG A 155 -3.56 -0.92 15.35
CA ARG A 155 -2.72 -2.09 15.69
C ARG A 155 -3.16 -3.32 14.93
N ILE A 156 -2.58 -3.54 13.77
CA ILE A 156 -2.92 -4.72 12.98
C ILE A 156 -2.19 -5.94 13.56
N GLU A 157 -2.95 -6.83 14.18
CA GLU A 157 -2.44 -8.16 14.51
C GLU A 157 -2.15 -8.93 13.21
N PRO A 158 -0.97 -9.55 13.08
CA PRO A 158 -0.59 -10.22 11.84
C PRO A 158 -1.55 -11.35 11.42
N GLU A 159 -2.15 -12.04 12.40
CA GLU A 159 -3.13 -13.09 12.12
C GLU A 159 -4.39 -12.53 11.46
N ASN A 160 -4.87 -11.36 11.92
CA ASN A 160 -6.02 -10.66 11.34
C ASN A 160 -5.68 -10.11 9.95
N LEU A 161 -4.48 -9.57 9.75
CA LEU A 161 -3.99 -9.15 8.43
C LEU A 161 -4.02 -10.33 7.46
N VAL A 162 -3.44 -11.47 7.85
CA VAL A 162 -3.35 -12.66 7.01
C VAL A 162 -4.74 -13.23 6.71
N ALA A 163 -5.61 -13.35 7.71
CA ALA A 163 -6.98 -13.80 7.51
C ALA A 163 -7.74 -12.90 6.52
N THR A 164 -7.52 -11.59 6.60
CA THR A 164 -8.11 -10.62 5.69
C THR A 164 -7.53 -10.76 4.29
N LEU A 165 -6.21 -10.81 4.13
CA LEU A 165 -5.56 -10.99 2.82
C LEU A 165 -6.05 -12.26 2.13
N ARG A 166 -6.18 -13.37 2.86
CA ARG A 166 -6.73 -14.62 2.31
C ARG A 166 -8.18 -14.50 1.85
N SER A 167 -9.02 -13.71 2.54
CA SER A 167 -10.43 -13.56 2.16
C SER A 167 -10.63 -12.67 0.93
N MET A 168 -9.64 -11.85 0.57
CA MET A 168 -9.70 -10.95 -0.59
C MET A 168 -9.60 -11.68 -1.93
N GLY A 169 -8.89 -12.82 -1.98
CA GLY A 169 -8.50 -13.44 -3.24
C GLY A 169 -7.41 -12.64 -3.98
N PRO A 170 -7.03 -13.06 -5.20
CA PRO A 170 -6.01 -12.38 -5.99
C PRO A 170 -6.39 -10.95 -6.36
N MET A 171 -5.52 -9.98 -6.08
CA MET A 171 -5.72 -8.56 -6.39
C MET A 171 -4.42 -7.76 -6.36
N THR A 172 -4.40 -6.60 -7.01
CA THR A 172 -3.31 -5.62 -6.85
C THR A 172 -3.66 -4.67 -5.71
N LEU A 173 -2.77 -4.54 -4.73
CA LEU A 173 -2.93 -3.68 -3.56
C LEU A 173 -2.37 -2.27 -3.83
N VAL A 174 -1.18 -2.24 -4.44
CA VAL A 174 -0.48 -1.01 -4.78
C VAL A 174 0.12 -1.16 -6.17
N HIS A 175 -0.09 -0.16 -7.01
CA HIS A 175 0.60 0.00 -8.27
C HIS A 175 1.06 1.45 -8.39
N VAL A 176 2.36 1.65 -8.49
CA VAL A 176 2.97 2.95 -8.75
C VAL A 176 3.79 2.80 -10.02
N GLU A 177 3.60 3.72 -10.95
CA GLU A 177 4.37 3.81 -12.18
C GLU A 177 4.79 5.26 -12.37
N THR A 178 6.05 5.48 -12.73
CA THR A 178 6.58 6.77 -13.15
C THR A 178 7.37 6.60 -14.44
N ASP A 179 7.94 7.68 -14.95
CA ASP A 179 8.87 7.65 -16.09
C ASP A 179 10.12 6.79 -15.91
N LYS A 180 10.43 6.36 -14.67
CA LYS A 180 11.69 5.68 -14.31
C LYS A 180 11.52 4.51 -13.36
N GLU A 181 10.39 4.41 -12.68
CA GLU A 181 10.21 3.42 -11.62
C GLU A 181 8.83 2.78 -11.73
N SER A 182 8.76 1.48 -11.47
CA SER A 182 7.50 0.77 -11.28
C SER A 182 7.56 -0.02 -9.99
N VAL A 183 6.53 0.13 -9.16
CA VAL A 183 6.32 -0.64 -7.93
C VAL A 183 4.97 -1.31 -8.03
N ARG A 184 4.94 -2.63 -7.83
CA ARG A 184 3.71 -3.40 -7.79
C ARG A 184 3.68 -4.31 -6.58
N VAL A 185 2.58 -4.27 -5.85
CA VAL A 185 2.30 -5.17 -4.72
C VAL A 185 0.97 -5.86 -4.99
N TRP A 186 0.96 -7.19 -5.06
CA TRP A 186 -0.25 -7.95 -5.40
C TRP A 186 -0.32 -9.30 -4.68
N LEU A 187 -1.53 -9.85 -4.61
CA LEU A 187 -1.84 -11.19 -4.13
C LEU A 187 -2.12 -12.10 -5.33
N GLU A 188 -1.54 -13.30 -5.32
CA GLU A 188 -1.75 -14.37 -6.32
C GLU A 188 -1.83 -15.75 -5.66
#